data_AF-A0A970A4J0-F1
#
_entry.id   AF-A0A970A4J0-F1
#
_cell.length_a   1.000
_cell.length_b   1.000
_cell.length_c   1.000
_cell.angle_alpha   90.00
_cell.angle_beta   90.00
_cell.angle_gamma   90.00
#
_symmetry.space_group_name_H-M   'P 1'
#
loop_
_entity.id
_entity.type
_entity.pdbx_description
1 polymer ?
#
loop_
_entity_poly.entity_id
_entity_poly.type
_entity_poly.pdbx_seq_one_letter_code
_entity_poly.pdbx_strand_id
1 'polypeptide(L)'
;AYFAVDLPFREWLAGLRPENGKEEKIAEWKDTLKKIIFEQADKLLENAGNRDFLGKKISEKGKSEEIYNIMHAYNKFKNWLLSPKVLGKQKGGKQ
;
A
#
# COMPACT_ATOMS: atom_id res chain seq x y z
N ALA A 1 -4.38 -7.02 -7.79
CA ALA A 1 -5.00 -6.11 -6.81
C ALA A 1 -6.50 -5.89 -7.05
N TYR A 2 -6.96 -5.47 -8.25
CA TYR A 2 -8.37 -5.15 -8.51
C TYR A 2 -9.38 -6.19 -7.99
N PHE A 3 -9.16 -7.48 -8.28
CA PHE A 3 -10.02 -8.56 -7.78
C PHE A 3 -10.08 -8.68 -6.25
N ALA A 4 -8.99 -8.39 -5.54
CA ALA A 4 -8.94 -8.45 -4.08
C ALA A 4 -9.66 -7.25 -3.42
N VAL A 5 -9.89 -6.17 -4.18
CA VAL A 5 -10.56 -4.95 -3.71
C VAL A 5 -12.06 -4.97 -4.03
N ASP A 6 -12.46 -5.57 -5.15
CA ASP A 6 -13.82 -5.48 -5.69
C ASP A 6 -14.89 -5.94 -4.70
N LEU A 7 -14.78 -7.16 -4.16
CA LEU A 7 -15.77 -7.68 -3.22
C LEU A 7 -15.83 -6.87 -1.92
N PRO A 8 -14.71 -6.62 -1.19
CA PRO A 8 -14.74 -5.78 0.00
C PRO A 8 -15.28 -4.37 -0.25
N PHE A 9 -15.02 -3.79 -1.43
CA PHE A 9 -15.53 -2.47 -1.79
C PHE A 9 -17.04 -2.47 -1.94
N ARG A 10 -17.60 -3.48 -2.61
CA ARG A 10 -19.04 -3.62 -2.80
C ARG A 10 -19.75 -3.86 -1.46
N GLU A 11 -19.17 -4.69 -0.60
CA GLU A 11 -19.70 -4.95 0.74
C GLU A 11 -19.70 -3.69 1.61
N TRP A 12 -18.59 -2.93 1.60
CA TRP A 12 -18.52 -1.63 2.28
C TRP A 12 -19.58 -0.66 1.74
N LEU A 13 -19.73 -0.58 0.41
CA LEU A 13 -20.69 0.31 -0.24
C LEU A 13 -22.14 -0.07 0.11
N ALA A 14 -22.47 -1.37 0.11
CA ALA A 14 -23.79 -1.88 0.46
C ALA A 14 -24.14 -1.63 1.94
N GLY A 15 -23.13 -1.48 2.80
CA GLY A 15 -23.30 -1.20 4.23
C GLY A 15 -23.53 0.28 4.57
N LEU A 16 -23.43 1.19 3.61
CA LEU A 16 -23.60 2.63 3.85
C LEU A 16 -25.07 2.99 4.11
N ARG A 17 -25.29 3.83 5.13
CA ARG A 17 -26.59 4.37 5.49
C ARG A 17 -26.58 5.91 5.54
N PRO A 18 -27.72 6.58 5.34
CA PRO A 18 -27.79 8.05 5.37
C PRO A 18 -27.30 8.68 6.68
N GLU A 19 -27.42 7.96 7.79
CA GLU A 19 -27.03 8.45 9.13
C GLU A 19 -25.52 8.32 9.38
N ASN A 20 -24.79 7.64 8.50
CA ASN A 20 -23.36 7.44 8.70
C ASN A 20 -22.57 8.73 8.45
N GLY A 21 -21.58 8.99 9.31
CA GLY A 21 -20.61 10.05 9.07
C GLY A 21 -19.80 9.74 7.82
N LYS A 22 -19.92 10.59 6.79
CA LYS A 22 -19.18 10.44 5.52
C LYS A 22 -17.67 10.23 5.74
N GLU A 23 -17.05 11.09 6.55
CA GLU A 23 -15.61 11.03 6.81
C GLU A 23 -15.20 9.76 7.57
N GLU A 24 -16.04 9.29 8.49
CA GLU A 24 -15.81 8.05 9.24
C GLU A 24 -15.84 6.84 8.30
N LYS A 25 -16.86 6.74 7.44
CA LYS A 25 -16.96 5.64 6.47
C LYS A 25 -15.86 5.65 5.42
N ILE A 26 -15.41 6.84 5.00
CA ILE A 26 -14.25 6.96 4.11
C ILE A 26 -12.97 6.49 4.82
N ALA A 27 -12.79 6.82 6.10
CA ALA A 27 -11.63 6.36 6.87
C ALA A 27 -11.64 4.83 7.04
N GLU A 28 -12.79 4.25 7.40
CA GLU A 28 -13.00 2.79 7.49
C GLU A 28 -12.63 2.08 6.19
N TRP A 29 -13.10 2.60 5.05
CA TRP A 29 -12.75 2.05 3.75
C TRP A 29 -11.26 2.13 3.46
N LYS A 30 -10.63 3.27 3.73
CA LYS A 30 -9.20 3.47 3.49
C LYS A 30 -8.35 2.51 4.32
N ASP A 31 -8.72 2.22 5.56
CA ASP A 31 -8.02 1.23 6.38
C ASP A 31 -8.18 -0.18 5.84
N THR A 32 -9.36 -0.54 5.34
CA THR A 32 -9.60 -1.82 4.67
C THR A 32 -8.78 -1.94 3.39
N LEU A 33 -8.83 -0.92 2.53
CA LEU A 33 -8.05 -0.86 1.29
C LEU A 33 -6.55 -0.96 1.57
N LYS A 34 -6.06 -0.25 2.60
CA LYS A 34 -4.66 -0.31 3.01
C LYS A 34 -4.23 -1.73 3.35
N LYS A 35 -5.03 -2.47 4.13
CA LYS A 35 -4.74 -3.87 4.49
C LYS A 35 -4.66 -4.75 3.26
N ILE A 36 -5.67 -4.69 2.38
CA ILE A 36 -5.70 -5.47 1.13
C ILE A 36 -4.45 -5.20 0.29
N ILE A 37 -4.08 -3.93 0.12
CA ILE A 37 -2.94 -3.54 -0.72
C ILE A 37 -1.60 -3.97 -0.10
N PHE A 38 -1.44 -3.94 1.22
CA PHE A 38 -0.27 -4.51 1.88
C PHE A 38 -0.20 -6.03 1.74
N GLU A 39 -1.30 -6.75 1.94
CA GLU A 39 -1.32 -8.21 1.76
C GLU A 39 -0.92 -8.62 0.33
N GLN A 40 -1.31 -7.83 -0.68
CA GLN A 40 -0.86 -8.08 -2.06
C GLN A 40 0.66 -7.86 -2.22
N ALA A 41 1.21 -6.83 -1.59
CA ALA A 41 2.64 -6.54 -1.66
C ALA A 41 3.48 -7.58 -0.87
N ASP A 42 2.96 -8.04 0.27
CA ASP A 42 3.60 -9.08 1.08
C ASP A 42 3.65 -10.39 0.30
N LYS A 43 2.55 -10.78 -0.36
CA LYS A 43 2.54 -11.95 -1.27
C LYS A 43 3.57 -11.83 -2.40
N LEU A 44 3.80 -10.63 -2.94
CA LEU A 44 4.84 -10.44 -3.97
C LEU A 44 6.25 -10.63 -3.40
N LEU A 45 6.47 -10.20 -2.16
CA LEU A 45 7.75 -10.36 -1.47
C LEU A 45 8.00 -11.83 -1.07
N GLU A 46 6.99 -12.52 -0.57
CA GLU A 46 7.04 -13.93 -0.20
C GLU A 46 7.34 -14.84 -1.40
N ASN A 47 6.78 -14.52 -2.58
CA ASN A 47 6.98 -15.28 -3.81
C ASN A 47 8.24 -14.85 -4.60
N ALA A 48 9.07 -13.97 -4.04
CA ALA A 48 10.24 -13.43 -4.72
C ALA A 48 11.38 -14.45 -4.80
N GLY A 49 12.04 -14.51 -5.96
CA GLY A 49 13.17 -15.40 -6.15
C GLY A 49 14.50 -14.79 -5.73
N ASN A 50 15.55 -15.60 -5.65
CA ASN A 50 16.92 -15.16 -5.34
C ASN A 50 17.37 -13.97 -6.20
N ARG A 51 17.03 -13.95 -7.50
CA ARG A 51 17.35 -12.85 -8.41
C ARG A 51 16.76 -11.52 -7.94
N ASP A 52 15.53 -11.53 -7.42
CA ASP A 52 14.82 -10.32 -7.02
C ASP A 52 15.41 -9.73 -5.72
N PHE A 53 15.98 -10.57 -4.86
CA PHE A 53 16.75 -10.17 -3.68
C PHE A 53 18.17 -9.68 -4.00
N LEU A 54 18.85 -10.33 -4.95
CA LEU A 54 20.16 -9.87 -5.45
C LEU A 54 20.04 -8.51 -6.13
N GLY A 55 18.94 -8.30 -6.87
CA GLY A 55 18.65 -7.03 -7.52
C GLY A 55 19.53 -6.75 -8.74
N LYS A 56 19.53 -5.48 -9.18
CA LYS A 56 20.37 -5.01 -10.28
C LYS A 56 21.11 -3.74 -9.89
N LYS A 57 22.32 -3.59 -10.42
CA LYS A 57 23.06 -2.33 -10.38
C LYS A 57 22.32 -1.29 -11.22
N ILE A 58 22.07 -0.14 -10.63
CA ILE A 58 21.54 1.03 -11.31
C ILE A 58 22.61 2.11 -11.18
N SER A 59 23.07 2.63 -12.31
CA SER A 59 23.89 3.84 -12.34
C SER A 59 23.13 4.93 -13.09
N GLU A 60 23.03 6.10 -12.46
CA GLU A 60 22.60 7.33 -13.12
C GLU A 60 23.83 8.22 -13.28
N LYS A 61 23.93 8.94 -14.41
CA LYS A 61 25.03 9.88 -14.64
C LYS A 61 25.13 10.87 -13.47
N GLY A 62 26.29 10.89 -12.81
CA GLY A 62 26.57 11.77 -11.67
C GLY A 62 26.15 11.24 -10.30
N LYS A 63 25.72 9.97 -10.18
CA LYS A 63 25.42 9.31 -8.89
C LYS A 63 26.27 8.07 -8.69
N SER A 64 26.46 7.68 -7.42
CA SER A 64 27.07 6.41 -7.06
C SER A 64 26.23 5.24 -7.55
N GLU A 65 26.91 4.13 -7.90
CA GLU A 65 26.25 2.88 -8.25
C GLU A 65 25.46 2.34 -7.05
N GLU A 66 24.16 2.07 -7.25
CA GLU A 66 23.26 1.54 -6.22
C GLU A 66 22.69 0.19 -6.66
N ILE A 67 22.50 -0.73 -5.70
CA ILE A 67 21.79 -1.98 -5.95
C ILE A 67 20.31 -1.76 -5.67
N TYR A 68 19.49 -1.93 -6.69
CA TYR A 68 18.04 -1.91 -6.54
C TYR A 68 17.49 -3.33 -6.55
N ASN A 69 16.85 -3.72 -5.45
CA ASN A 69 16.27 -5.04 -5.26
C ASN A 69 14.82 -4.94 -4.79
N ILE A 70 14.19 -6.10 -4.58
CA ILE A 70 12.78 -6.16 -4.17
C ILE A 70 12.52 -5.51 -2.80
N MET A 71 13.49 -5.53 -1.89
CA MET A 71 13.37 -4.84 -0.59
C MET A 71 13.34 -3.32 -0.77
N HIS A 72 14.14 -2.77 -1.69
CA HIS A 72 14.08 -1.34 -2.03
C HIS A 72 12.73 -0.98 -2.65
N ALA A 73 12.21 -1.82 -3.56
CA ALA A 73 10.90 -1.61 -4.17
C ALA A 73 9.77 -1.64 -3.13
N TYR A 74 9.77 -2.64 -2.25
CA TYR A 74 8.79 -2.79 -1.17
C TYR A 74 8.80 -1.60 -0.20
N ASN A 75 9.99 -1.16 0.23
CA ASN A 75 10.13 0.00 1.12
C ASN A 75 9.67 1.30 0.46
N LYS A 76 10.01 1.50 -0.82
CA LYS A 76 9.54 2.66 -1.59
C LYS A 76 8.02 2.65 -1.73
N PHE A 77 7.44 1.49 -2.02
CA PHE A 77 6.00 1.30 -2.07
C PHE A 77 5.32 1.59 -0.73
N LYS A 78 5.83 1.02 0.38
CA LYS A 78 5.31 1.25 1.73
C LYS A 78 5.31 2.74 2.09
N ASN A 79 6.42 3.43 1.82
CA ASN A 79 6.54 4.87 2.08
C ASN A 79 5.55 5.69 1.23
N TRP A 80 5.38 5.32 -0.05
CA TRP A 80 4.42 5.98 -0.92
C TRP A 80 2.98 5.76 -0.45
N LEU A 81 2.60 4.52 -0.13
CA LEU A 81 1.26 4.15 0.31
C LEU A 81 0.89 4.82 1.63
N LEU A 82 1.83 4.90 2.58
CA LEU A 82 1.64 5.58 3.86
C LEU A 82 1.72 7.11 3.76
N SER A 83 2.06 7.66 2.60
CA SER A 83 2.16 9.10 2.44
C SER A 83 0.77 9.75 2.57
N PRO A 84 0.69 10.96 3.16
CA PRO A 84 -0.58 11.69 3.27
C PRO A 84 -1.26 11.96 1.93
N LYS A 85 -0.51 11.89 0.83
CA LYS A 85 -1.04 12.08 -0.53
C LYS A 85 -1.93 10.91 -0.98
N VAL A 86 -1.66 9.70 -0.50
CA VAL A 86 -2.34 8.48 -0.98
C VAL A 86 -3.48 8.10 -0.04
N LEU A 87 -3.24 7.99 1.26
CA LEU A 87 -4.27 7.58 2.23
C LEU A 87 -4.86 8.75 3.04
N GLY A 88 -4.32 9.96 2.90
CA GLY A 88 -4.70 11.11 3.74
C GLY A 88 -3.95 11.13 5.07
N LYS A 89 -4.07 12.23 5.84
CA LYS A 89 -3.48 12.29 7.18
C LYS A 89 -4.24 11.34 8.11
N GLN A 90 -3.54 10.40 8.75
CA GLN A 90 -4.11 9.70 9.89
C GLN A 90 -4.22 10.70 11.06
N LYS A 91 -5.43 10.87 11.61
CA LYS A 91 -5.56 11.54 12.91
C LYS A 91 -4.81 10.67 13.90
N GLY A 92 -3.68 11.16 14.42
CA GLY A 92 -2.93 10.47 15.46
C GLY A 92 -3.88 10.14 16.60
N GLY A 93 -4.01 8.85 16.89
CA GLY A 93 -4.64 8.43 18.14
C GLY A 93 -3.84 9.03 19.28
N LYS A 94 -4.47 9.90 20.07
CA LYS A 94 -3.95 10.21 21.40
C LYS A 94 -3.95 8.90 22.17
N GLN A 95 -2.75 8.42 22.51
CA GLN A 95 -2.58 7.58 23.69
C GLN A 95 -2.76 8.44 24.94
#